data_AF-A0A6L9H9B6-F1
#
_entry.id   AF-A0A6L9H9B6-F1
#
_cell.length_a   1.000
_cell.length_b   1.000
_cell.length_c   1.000
_cell.angle_alpha   90.00
_cell.angle_beta   90.00
_cell.angle_gamma   90.00
#
_symmetry.space_group_name_H-M   'P 1'
#
loop_
_entity.id
_entity.type
_entity.pdbx_description
1 polymer ?
#
loop_
_entity_poly.entity_id
_entity_poly.type
_entity_poly.pdbx_seq_one_letter_code
_entity_poly.pdbx_strand_id
1 'polypeptide(L)'
;MNTFNCFIIIILALLFILIDYNRTQKILKRSFIIFVLSFSFVTITAIKNFIYYSEEIRILNKRYTEKIDIEDYRRFLEDGTSAVIYIYAGEWEEEENAFSLVRNYAYSEQTKVYFIFSQEMSAKELLNNFQITLPPGIVFIEGGEIVQTMNYYEICTWLSNYKTCHITY
;
A
#
# COMPACT_ATOMS: atom_id res chain seq x y z
N MET A 1 -1.13 -14.39 4.85
CA MET A 1 -0.70 -15.80 5.06
C MET A 1 -0.98 -16.14 6.50
N ASN A 2 -2.04 -16.89 6.73
CA ASN A 2 -2.83 -16.81 7.97
C ASN A 2 -2.14 -17.53 9.13
N THR A 3 -2.16 -16.90 10.31
CA THR A 3 -1.82 -17.46 11.63
C THR A 3 -2.32 -18.89 11.85
N PHE A 4 -3.41 -19.25 11.16
CA PHE A 4 -3.96 -20.59 11.06
C PHE A 4 -2.94 -21.67 10.62
N ASN A 5 -2.07 -21.38 9.65
CA ASN A 5 -1.08 -22.35 9.16
C ASN A 5 0.03 -22.60 10.20
N CYS A 6 0.46 -21.56 10.94
CA CYS A 6 1.40 -21.73 12.04
C CYS A 6 0.80 -22.56 13.19
N PHE A 7 -0.49 -22.35 13.49
CA PHE A 7 -1.20 -23.10 14.52
C PHE A 7 -1.28 -24.59 14.18
N ILE A 8 -1.56 -24.93 12.91
CA ILE A 8 -1.60 -26.32 12.43
C ILE A 8 -0.23 -27.01 12.57
N ILE A 9 0.86 -26.31 12.26
CA ILE A 9 2.23 -26.85 12.37
C ILE A 9 2.58 -27.15 13.84
N ILE A 10 2.21 -26.27 14.76
CA ILE A 10 2.44 -26.45 16.21
C ILE A 10 1.63 -27.64 16.74
N ILE A 11 0.37 -27.78 16.33
CA ILE A 11 -0.49 -28.90 16.71
C ILE A 11 0.06 -30.24 16.17
N LEU A 12 0.51 -30.28 14.91
CA LEU A 12 1.13 -31.47 14.32
C LEU A 12 2.41 -31.88 15.07
N ALA A 13 3.23 -30.91 15.48
CA ALA A 13 4.44 -31.17 16.26
C ALA A 13 4.12 -31.75 17.65
N LEU A 14 3.12 -31.21 18.35
CA LEU A 14 2.67 -31.69 19.66
C LEU A 14 2.09 -33.11 19.60
N LEU A 15 1.23 -33.38 18.61
CA LEU A 15 0.63 -34.70 18.40
C LEU A 15 1.69 -35.78 18.15
N PHE A 16 2.81 -35.44 17.48
CA PHE A 16 3.88 -36.39 17.17
C PHE A 16 4.81 -36.69 18.36
N ILE A 17 4.97 -35.73 19.28
CA ILE A 17 5.68 -35.94 20.55
C ILE A 17 4.92 -36.96 21.41
N LEU A 18 3.59 -36.95 21.36
CA LEU A 18 2.70 -37.84 22.13
C LEU A 18 2.62 -39.29 21.62
N ILE A 19 3.10 -39.61 20.40
CA ILE A 19 3.08 -40.99 19.86
C ILE A 19 4.14 -41.86 20.55
N ASP A 20 3.80 -43.09 20.96
CA ASP A 20 4.60 -43.92 21.87
C ASP A 20 5.93 -44.47 21.29
N TYR A 21 6.88 -44.82 22.17
CA TYR A 21 8.30 -44.98 21.90
C TYR A 21 8.69 -46.38 21.38
N ASN A 22 8.96 -46.51 20.07
CA ASN A 22 9.57 -47.73 19.50
C ASN A 22 10.91 -47.43 18.80
N ARG A 23 11.91 -48.32 18.95
CA ARG A 23 13.35 -48.06 18.63
C ARG A 23 13.60 -47.61 17.18
N THR A 24 12.80 -48.08 16.22
CA THR A 24 12.85 -47.75 14.78
C THR A 24 12.28 -46.35 14.46
N GLN A 25 11.36 -45.84 15.27
CA GLN A 25 10.79 -44.50 15.09
C GLN A 25 11.72 -43.37 15.59
N LYS A 26 12.82 -43.71 16.27
CA LYS A 26 13.72 -42.74 16.91
C LYS A 26 14.46 -41.85 15.91
N ILE A 27 14.87 -42.41 14.76
CA ILE A 27 15.55 -41.67 13.70
C ILE A 27 14.54 -40.81 12.93
N LEU A 28 13.38 -41.38 12.57
CA LEU A 28 12.32 -40.67 11.85
C LEU A 28 11.79 -39.47 12.66
N LYS A 29 11.58 -39.64 13.97
CA LYS A 29 11.20 -38.54 14.87
C LYS A 29 12.26 -37.45 14.94
N ARG A 30 13.55 -37.81 15.02
CA ARG A 30 14.65 -36.82 15.03
C ARG A 30 14.68 -36.00 13.75
N SER A 31 14.60 -36.65 12.58
CA SER A 31 14.58 -35.95 11.30
C SER A 31 13.36 -35.05 11.15
N PHE A 32 12.19 -35.51 11.60
CA PHE A 32 10.97 -34.70 11.56
C PHE A 32 11.01 -33.51 12.52
N ILE A 33 11.54 -33.66 13.73
CA ILE A 33 11.74 -32.55 14.67
C ILE A 33 12.67 -31.49 14.07
N ILE A 34 13.78 -31.90 13.45
CA ILE A 34 14.70 -30.98 12.77
C ILE A 34 13.99 -30.28 11.60
N PHE A 35 13.19 -31.01 10.82
CA PHE A 35 12.40 -30.44 9.73
C PHE A 35 11.42 -29.37 10.24
N VAL A 36 10.63 -29.67 11.28
CA VAL A 36 9.71 -28.70 11.90
C VAL A 36 10.45 -27.48 12.41
N LEU A 37 11.57 -27.65 13.13
CA LEU A 37 12.36 -26.53 13.63
C LEU A 37 12.93 -25.66 12.51
N SER A 38 13.47 -26.28 11.45
CA SER A 38 13.98 -25.55 10.29
C SER A 38 12.87 -24.79 9.54
N PHE A 39 11.71 -25.43 9.35
CA PHE A 39 10.56 -24.80 8.71
C PHE A 39 10.01 -23.65 9.56
N SER A 40 9.88 -23.82 10.87
CA SER A 40 9.50 -22.75 11.80
C SER A 40 10.47 -21.58 11.74
N PHE A 41 11.79 -21.84 11.72
CA PHE A 41 12.80 -20.79 11.61
C PHE A 41 12.68 -20.00 10.29
N VAL A 42 12.52 -20.68 9.16
CA VAL A 42 12.29 -20.04 7.85
C VAL A 42 11.02 -19.21 7.87
N THR A 43 9.94 -19.75 8.43
CA THR A 43 8.64 -19.05 8.49
C THR A 43 8.71 -17.81 9.37
N ILE A 44 9.34 -17.90 10.54
CA ILE A 44 9.56 -16.75 11.45
C ILE A 44 10.40 -15.69 10.75
N THR A 45 11.45 -16.08 10.04
CA THR A 45 12.31 -15.15 9.30
C THR A 45 11.53 -14.46 8.18
N ALA A 46 10.74 -15.20 7.42
CA ALA A 46 9.89 -14.65 6.37
C ALA A 46 8.83 -13.67 6.94
N ILE A 47 8.20 -14.01 8.07
CA ILE A 47 7.25 -13.12 8.75
C ILE A 47 7.95 -11.86 9.26
N LYS A 48 9.12 -12.00 9.90
CA LYS A 48 9.90 -10.86 10.41
C LYS A 48 10.30 -9.93 9.27
N ASN A 49 10.82 -10.48 8.17
CA ASN A 49 11.19 -9.71 6.99
C ASN A 49 9.96 -9.02 6.39
N PHE A 50 8.85 -9.74 6.25
CA PHE A 50 7.58 -9.17 5.76
C PHE A 50 7.12 -8.00 6.64
N ILE A 51 7.12 -8.15 7.97
CA ILE A 51 6.75 -7.07 8.90
C ILE A 51 7.70 -5.89 8.74
N TYR A 52 9.01 -6.13 8.72
CA TYR A 52 10.03 -5.09 8.59
C TYR A 52 9.85 -4.27 7.30
N TYR A 53 9.77 -4.94 6.15
CA TYR A 53 9.57 -4.27 4.86
C TYR A 53 8.19 -3.58 4.80
N SER A 54 7.15 -4.18 5.39
CA SER A 54 5.83 -3.52 5.44
C SER A 54 5.86 -2.22 6.26
N GLU A 55 6.67 -2.17 7.31
CA GLU A 55 6.82 -0.99 8.16
C GLU A 55 7.64 0.10 7.48
N GLU A 56 8.74 -0.25 6.80
CA GLU A 56 9.48 0.69 5.97
C GLU A 56 8.61 1.26 4.84
N ILE A 57 7.87 0.40 4.13
CA ILE A 57 6.91 0.83 3.09
C ILE A 57 5.84 1.74 3.70
N ARG A 58 5.37 1.49 4.92
CA ARG A 58 4.40 2.35 5.61
C ARG A 58 5.00 3.71 5.97
N ILE A 59 6.25 3.75 6.42
CA ILE A 59 6.96 5.00 6.75
C ILE A 59 7.23 5.81 5.47
N LEU A 60 7.68 5.15 4.40
CA LEU A 60 7.87 5.74 3.09
C LEU A 60 6.55 6.30 2.55
N ASN A 61 5.45 5.54 2.62
CA ASN A 61 4.10 6.03 2.34
C ASN A 61 3.81 7.32 3.11
N LYS A 62 3.90 7.30 4.44
CA LYS A 62 3.61 8.49 5.26
C LYS A 62 4.45 9.73 4.91
N ARG A 63 5.65 9.56 4.34
CA ARG A 63 6.50 10.69 3.95
C ARG A 63 6.01 11.37 2.67
N TYR A 64 5.53 10.59 1.70
CA TYR A 64 5.18 11.08 0.36
C TYR A 64 3.67 11.11 0.08
N THR A 65 2.86 10.54 0.98
CA THR A 65 1.41 10.55 0.88
C THR A 65 0.78 11.01 2.19
N GLU A 66 -0.11 12.00 2.10
CA GLU A 66 -0.87 12.52 3.25
C GLU A 66 -2.35 12.60 2.92
N LYS A 67 -3.20 12.01 3.76
CA LYS A 67 -4.65 12.19 3.65
C LYS A 67 -5.04 13.53 4.27
N ILE A 68 -5.83 14.31 3.57
CA ILE A 68 -6.40 15.58 4.03
C ILE A 68 -7.92 15.55 3.92
N ASP A 69 -8.61 16.44 4.64
CA ASP A 69 -10.04 16.59 4.49
C ASP A 69 -10.39 17.39 3.22
N ILE A 70 -11.64 17.27 2.78
CA ILE A 70 -12.08 17.86 1.50
C ILE A 70 -12.01 19.39 1.49
N GLU A 71 -11.98 20.06 2.63
CA GLU A 71 -11.88 21.51 2.71
C GLU A 71 -10.42 21.99 2.87
N ASP A 72 -9.52 21.10 3.31
CA ASP A 72 -8.13 21.45 3.62
C ASP A 72 -7.34 21.88 2.39
N TYR A 73 -7.79 21.55 1.17
CA TYR A 73 -7.09 22.00 -0.03
C TYR A 73 -7.07 23.52 -0.16
N ARG A 74 -8.04 24.23 0.42
CA ARG A 74 -8.16 25.68 0.32
C ARG A 74 -6.95 26.39 0.90
N ARG A 75 -6.34 25.83 1.94
CA ARG A 75 -5.10 26.38 2.52
C ARG A 75 -3.98 26.48 1.49
N PHE A 76 -3.91 25.57 0.52
CA PHE A 76 -2.87 25.63 -0.51
C PHE A 76 -3.11 26.79 -1.50
N LEU A 77 -4.39 27.09 -1.77
CA LEU A 77 -4.79 28.23 -2.59
C LEU A 77 -4.57 29.55 -1.84
N GLU A 78 -4.92 29.61 -0.56
CA GLU A 78 -4.84 30.81 0.28
C GLU A 78 -3.40 31.16 0.70
N ASP A 79 -2.62 30.16 1.11
CA ASP A 79 -1.24 30.34 1.61
C ASP A 79 -0.22 30.47 0.46
N GLY A 80 -0.65 30.29 -0.80
CA GLY A 80 0.24 30.35 -1.96
C GLY A 80 1.22 29.18 -2.04
N THR A 81 0.91 28.04 -1.43
CA THR A 81 1.83 26.90 -1.34
C THR A 81 1.60 25.89 -2.46
N SER A 82 2.67 25.33 -3.00
CA SER A 82 2.56 24.31 -4.05
C SER A 82 2.12 22.97 -3.47
N ALA A 83 1.18 22.31 -4.16
CA ALA A 83 0.63 21.03 -3.75
C ALA A 83 0.17 20.20 -4.95
N VAL A 84 0.33 18.88 -4.85
CA VAL A 84 -0.32 17.93 -5.75
C VAL A 84 -1.40 17.22 -4.98
N ILE A 85 -2.65 17.30 -5.46
CA ILE A 85 -3.82 16.79 -4.77
C ILE A 85 -4.49 15.73 -5.64
N TYR A 86 -4.54 14.51 -5.16
CA TYR A 86 -5.31 13.43 -5.76
C TYR A 86 -6.69 13.36 -5.10
N ILE A 87 -7.74 13.40 -5.92
CA ILE A 87 -9.13 13.43 -5.49
C ILE A 87 -9.82 12.19 -6.03
N TYR A 88 -10.35 11.38 -5.11
CA TYR A 88 -11.03 10.15 -5.43
C TYR A 88 -12.54 10.27 -5.27
N ALA A 89 -13.29 9.86 -6.31
CA ALA A 89 -14.75 9.87 -6.32
C ALA A 89 -15.41 8.70 -7.10
N GLY A 90 -14.68 7.60 -7.35
CA GLY A 90 -15.10 6.48 -8.21
C GLY A 90 -15.40 5.17 -7.47
N GLU A 91 -15.48 4.05 -8.21
CA GLU A 91 -15.62 2.68 -7.67
C GLU A 91 -14.24 2.04 -7.34
N TRP A 92 -14.25 1.02 -6.48
CA TRP A 92 -13.07 0.42 -5.83
C TRP A 92 -12.02 -0.20 -6.79
N GLU A 93 -12.39 -0.58 -8.01
CA GLU A 93 -11.41 -1.17 -8.97
C GLU A 93 -10.59 -0.10 -9.70
N GLU A 94 -11.19 1.05 -10.02
CA GLU A 94 -10.48 2.19 -10.61
C GLU A 94 -9.58 2.89 -9.58
N GLU A 95 -9.91 2.73 -8.29
CA GLU A 95 -9.13 3.14 -7.12
C GLU A 95 -7.71 2.56 -7.16
N GLU A 96 -7.55 1.25 -7.31
CA GLU A 96 -6.27 0.59 -7.04
C GLU A 96 -5.22 0.89 -8.12
N ASN A 97 -5.63 1.01 -9.38
CA ASN A 97 -4.71 1.21 -10.49
C ASN A 97 -4.17 2.64 -10.53
N ALA A 98 -5.03 3.65 -10.59
CA ALA A 98 -4.60 5.05 -10.67
C ALA A 98 -3.87 5.49 -9.38
N PHE A 99 -4.37 5.10 -8.21
CA PHE A 99 -3.72 5.43 -6.95
C PHE A 99 -2.33 4.80 -6.83
N SER A 100 -2.16 3.56 -7.28
CA SER A 100 -0.84 2.90 -7.27
C SER A 100 0.17 3.63 -8.15
N LEU A 101 -0.25 4.13 -9.31
CA LEU A 101 0.60 4.93 -10.20
C LEU A 101 1.00 6.26 -9.55
N VAL A 102 0.04 6.97 -8.94
CA VAL A 102 0.30 8.25 -8.25
C VAL A 102 1.24 8.07 -7.06
N ARG A 103 1.08 6.98 -6.29
CA ARG A 103 2.00 6.65 -5.21
C ARG A 103 3.41 6.38 -5.73
N ASN A 104 3.56 5.62 -6.81
CA ASN A 104 4.85 5.32 -7.40
C ASN A 104 5.55 6.57 -7.94
N TYR A 105 4.79 7.48 -8.55
CA TYR A 105 5.25 8.80 -8.95
C TYR A 105 5.77 9.60 -7.76
N ALA A 106 4.97 9.72 -6.68
CA ALA A 106 5.34 10.44 -5.47
C ALA A 106 6.66 9.95 -4.88
N TYR A 107 6.90 8.63 -4.91
CA TYR A 107 8.16 8.04 -4.48
C TYR A 107 9.34 8.34 -5.40
N SER A 108 9.13 8.16 -6.71
CA SER A 108 10.21 8.30 -7.70
C SER A 108 10.71 9.74 -7.76
N GLU A 109 9.77 10.69 -7.75
CA GLU A 109 10.05 12.12 -7.80
C GLU A 109 10.26 12.74 -6.42
N GLN A 110 10.29 11.92 -5.35
CA GLN A 110 10.39 12.36 -3.96
C GLN A 110 9.45 13.53 -3.60
N THR A 111 8.26 13.51 -4.20
CA THR A 111 7.28 14.59 -4.12
C THR A 111 6.12 14.17 -3.23
N LYS A 112 5.66 15.08 -2.39
CA LYS A 112 4.53 14.82 -1.50
C LYS A 112 3.22 15.04 -2.25
N VAL A 113 2.35 14.04 -2.22
CA VAL A 113 1.00 14.09 -2.76
C VAL A 113 -0.01 14.06 -1.62
N TYR A 114 -1.00 14.94 -1.69
CA TYR A 114 -2.12 14.98 -0.76
C TYR A 114 -3.31 14.24 -1.35
N PHE A 115 -4.05 13.52 -0.53
CA PHE A 115 -5.12 12.64 -0.97
C PHE A 115 -6.43 12.97 -0.28
N ILE A 116 -7.48 13.17 -1.07
CA ILE A 116 -8.86 13.33 -0.61
C ILE A 116 -9.62 12.06 -0.97
N PHE A 117 -10.00 11.30 0.05
CA PHE A 117 -10.90 10.15 -0.06
C PHE A 117 -12.22 10.53 0.57
N SER A 118 -13.24 10.77 -0.25
CA SER A 118 -14.59 11.09 0.20
C SER A 118 -15.63 10.20 -0.46
N GLN A 119 -16.81 10.10 0.16
CA GLN A 119 -17.95 9.41 -0.45
C GLN A 119 -18.32 10.10 -1.77
N GLU A 120 -18.85 9.33 -2.73
CA GLU A 120 -18.94 9.73 -4.14
C GLU A 120 -19.47 11.15 -4.39
N MET A 121 -20.46 11.64 -3.63
CA MET A 121 -21.13 12.90 -3.95
C MET A 121 -20.26 14.15 -3.71
N SER A 122 -19.59 14.26 -2.55
CA SER A 122 -18.77 15.43 -2.21
C SER A 122 -17.49 15.50 -3.03
N ALA A 123 -16.84 14.36 -3.28
CA ALA A 123 -15.66 14.33 -4.13
C ALA A 123 -15.98 14.55 -5.61
N LYS A 124 -17.14 14.07 -6.12
CA LYS A 124 -17.59 14.40 -7.49
C LYS A 124 -17.86 15.89 -7.65
N GLU A 125 -18.49 16.52 -6.66
CA GLU A 125 -18.71 17.98 -6.66
C GLU A 125 -17.38 18.74 -6.70
N LEU A 126 -16.39 18.32 -5.90
CA LEU A 126 -15.07 18.95 -5.90
C LEU A 126 -14.35 18.77 -7.25
N LEU A 127 -14.39 17.57 -7.84
CA LEU A 127 -13.85 17.31 -9.17
C LEU A 127 -14.52 18.20 -10.24
N ASN A 128 -15.84 18.37 -10.17
CA ASN A 128 -16.59 19.25 -11.07
C ASN A 128 -16.17 20.72 -10.91
N ASN A 129 -15.91 21.19 -9.69
CA ASN A 129 -15.40 22.54 -9.44
C ASN A 129 -14.04 22.77 -10.11
N PHE A 130 -13.22 21.72 -10.21
CA PHE A 130 -11.95 21.72 -10.94
C PHE A 130 -12.08 21.35 -12.42
N GLN A 131 -13.31 21.26 -12.95
CA GLN A 131 -13.59 20.91 -14.34
C GLN A 131 -13.07 19.52 -14.75
N ILE A 132 -12.90 18.61 -13.78
CA ILE A 132 -12.49 17.22 -14.02
C ILE A 132 -13.74 16.37 -14.21
N THR A 133 -13.93 15.87 -15.43
CA THR A 133 -15.18 15.17 -15.84
C THR A 133 -15.20 13.69 -15.51
N LEU A 134 -14.04 13.07 -15.29
CA LEU A 134 -13.92 11.64 -15.01
C LEU A 134 -13.05 11.41 -13.77
N PRO A 135 -13.62 10.87 -12.67
CA PRO A 135 -12.85 10.48 -11.50
C PRO A 135 -11.96 9.26 -11.78
N PRO A 136 -10.94 9.01 -10.96
CA PRO A 136 -10.29 9.97 -10.05
C PRO A 136 -9.58 11.10 -10.80
N GLY A 137 -9.23 12.17 -10.08
CA GLY A 137 -8.52 13.33 -10.65
C GLY A 137 -7.29 13.75 -9.85
N ILE A 138 -6.36 14.44 -10.51
CA ILE A 138 -5.23 15.14 -9.87
C ILE A 138 -5.35 16.63 -10.15
N VAL A 139 -5.06 17.44 -9.15
CA VAL A 139 -4.96 18.90 -9.23
C VAL A 139 -3.56 19.31 -8.80
N PHE A 140 -2.88 20.07 -9.64
CA PHE A 140 -1.60 20.70 -9.36
C PHE A 140 -1.84 22.17 -9.00
N ILE A 141 -1.37 22.55 -7.82
CA ILE A 141 -1.41 23.91 -7.31
C ILE A 141 0.02 24.42 -7.22
N GLU A 142 0.29 25.60 -7.76
CA GLU A 142 1.57 26.30 -7.63
C GLU A 142 1.31 27.78 -7.34
N GLY A 143 1.96 28.32 -6.30
CA GLY A 143 1.80 29.73 -5.94
C GLY A 143 0.37 30.14 -5.57
N GLY A 144 -0.48 29.18 -5.15
CA GLY A 144 -1.89 29.42 -4.83
C GLY A 144 -2.85 29.33 -6.03
N GLU A 145 -2.33 29.03 -7.22
CA GLU A 145 -3.13 28.88 -8.44
C GLU A 145 -3.16 27.44 -8.91
N ILE A 146 -4.29 27.04 -9.50
CA ILE A 146 -4.42 25.72 -10.14
C ILE A 146 -3.77 25.81 -11.52
N VAL A 147 -2.62 25.15 -11.66
CA VAL A 147 -1.84 25.19 -12.91
C VAL A 147 -2.17 24.04 -13.86
N GLN A 148 -2.62 22.90 -13.32
CA GLN A 148 -2.96 21.74 -14.12
C GLN A 148 -3.97 20.85 -13.40
N THR A 149 -4.86 20.24 -14.17
CA THR A 149 -5.75 19.18 -13.71
C THR A 149 -5.61 17.97 -14.64
N MET A 150 -5.76 16.76 -14.09
CA MET A 150 -5.78 15.53 -14.87
C MET A 150 -6.94 14.65 -14.43
N ASN A 151 -7.62 14.03 -15.38
CA ASN A 151 -8.61 12.98 -15.17
C ASN A 151 -7.96 11.58 -15.18
N TYR A 152 -8.73 10.53 -14.90
CA TYR A 152 -8.26 9.15 -14.84
C TYR A 152 -7.40 8.71 -16.04
N TYR A 153 -7.85 8.97 -17.27
CA TYR A 153 -7.13 8.52 -18.48
C TYR A 153 -5.83 9.29 -18.68
N GLU A 154 -5.82 10.57 -18.36
CA GLU A 154 -4.62 11.42 -18.39
C GLU A 154 -3.61 10.95 -17.35
N ILE A 155 -4.06 10.64 -16.13
CA ILE A 155 -3.23 10.07 -15.05
C ILE A 155 -2.60 8.76 -15.52
N CYS A 156 -3.41 7.82 -16.01
CA CYS A 156 -2.93 6.50 -16.44
C CYS A 156 -1.92 6.59 -17.59
N THR A 157 -2.13 7.54 -18.51
CA THR A 157 -1.25 7.75 -19.66
C THR A 157 0.06 8.41 -19.23
N TRP A 158 -0.03 9.51 -18.47
CA TRP A 158 1.12 10.27 -18.01
C TRP A 158 2.00 9.47 -17.06
N LEU A 159 1.40 8.70 -16.15
CA LEU A 159 2.11 7.90 -15.17
C LEU A 159 2.41 6.46 -15.61
N SER A 160 2.16 6.12 -16.87
CA SER A 160 2.40 4.76 -17.39
C SER A 160 3.84 4.27 -17.19
N ASN A 161 4.82 5.17 -17.21
CA ASN A 161 6.23 4.85 -16.96
C ASN A 161 6.52 4.46 -15.49
N TYR A 162 5.66 4.83 -14.54
CA TYR A 162 5.82 4.52 -13.11
C TYR A 162 5.14 3.20 -12.70
N LYS A 163 4.64 2.42 -13.67
CA LYS A 163 3.99 1.13 -13.43
C LYS A 163 4.91 0.10 -12.77
N THR A 164 6.21 0.17 -13.06
CA THR A 164 7.27 -0.64 -12.46
C THR A 164 8.27 0.24 -11.72
N CYS A 165 7.82 0.94 -10.68
CA CYS A 165 8.77 1.57 -9.78
C CYS A 165 9.39 0.51 -8.87
N HIS A 166 10.68 0.20 -9.09
CA HIS A 166 11.46 -0.59 -8.16
C HIS A 166 11.89 0.32 -7.01
N ILE A 167 11.24 0.17 -5.85
CA ILE A 167 11.72 0.77 -4.61
C ILE A 167 13.12 0.20 -4.36
N THR A 168 14.14 1.00 -4.66
CA THR A 168 15.54 0.65 -4.42
C THR A 168 15.88 1.10 -3.01
N TYR A 169 16.26 0.12 -2.18
CA TYR A 169 16.64 0.30 -0.78
C TYR A 169 18.07 0.79 -0.65
#